data_AF-A0AA46YJC3-F1
#
_entry.id   AF-A0AA46YJC3-F1
#
_cell.length_a   1.000
_cell.length_b   1.000
_cell.length_c   1.000
_cell.angle_alpha   90.00
_cell.angle_beta   90.00
_cell.angle_gamma   90.00
#
_symmetry.space_group_name_H-M   'P 1'
#
loop_
_entity.id
_entity.type
_entity.pdbx_description
1 polymer ?
#
loop_
_entity_poly.entity_id
_entity_poly.type
_entity_poly.pdbx_seq_one_letter_code
_entity_poly.pdbx_strand_id
1 'polypeptide(L)'
;MASKADAASPDELVAEIEETRERLAQTVDTLIDRTNPKNIARRNLESVKSQFVDANGSPRLETIVPVVGGIVGFVGLILVIRKAVG
;
A
#
# COMPACT_ATOMS: atom_id res chain seq x y z
N MET A 1 -44.29 16.73 -34.93
CA MET A 1 -43.22 17.45 -34.20
C MET A 1 -42.52 16.48 -33.26
N ALA A 2 -41.38 15.94 -33.66
CA ALA A 2 -40.46 15.28 -32.73
C ALA A 2 -39.52 16.38 -32.21
N SER A 3 -39.79 16.90 -31.01
CA SER A 3 -39.02 18.00 -30.46
C SER A 3 -37.92 17.45 -29.56
N LYS A 4 -36.71 17.88 -29.90
CA LYS A 4 -35.39 17.66 -29.29
C LYS A 4 -35.28 18.16 -27.84
N ALA A 5 -36.24 17.76 -26.99
CA ALA A 5 -36.17 17.88 -25.53
C ALA A 5 -35.56 16.62 -24.88
N ASP A 6 -35.14 15.65 -25.71
CA ASP A 6 -34.52 14.36 -25.33
C ASP A 6 -33.08 14.45 -24.77
N ALA A 7 -32.54 15.66 -24.52
CA ALA A 7 -31.28 15.84 -23.80
C ALA A 7 -31.62 16.53 -22.48
N ALA A 8 -31.30 15.89 -21.35
CA ALA A 8 -31.52 16.43 -20.01
C ALA A 8 -31.12 17.91 -19.95
N SER A 9 -31.99 18.73 -19.35
CA SER A 9 -31.73 20.17 -19.24
C SER A 9 -30.46 20.41 -18.41
N PRO A 10 -29.75 21.54 -18.63
CA PRO A 10 -28.53 21.84 -17.89
C PRO A 10 -28.71 21.77 -16.36
N ASP A 11 -29.87 22.19 -15.86
CA ASP A 11 -30.19 22.19 -14.44
C ASP A 11 -30.39 20.76 -13.89
N GLU A 12 -31.01 19.87 -14.68
CA GLU A 12 -31.16 18.45 -14.32
C GLU A 12 -29.81 17.74 -14.28
N LEU A 13 -28.91 18.05 -15.22
CA LEU A 13 -27.54 17.50 -15.23
C LEU A 13 -26.74 17.95 -14.02
N VAL A 14 -26.88 19.21 -13.59
CA VAL A 14 -26.20 19.72 -12.38
C VAL A 14 -26.71 18.99 -11.13
N ALA A 15 -28.02 18.81 -11.00
CA ALA A 15 -28.62 18.09 -9.88
C ALA A 15 -28.15 16.62 -9.82
N GLU A 16 -28.08 15.95 -10.97
CA GLU A 16 -27.58 14.56 -11.06
C GLU A 16 -26.09 14.46 -10.71
N ILE A 17 -25.28 15.45 -11.11
CA ILE A 17 -23.87 15.52 -10.76
C ILE A 17 -23.68 15.70 -9.25
N GLU A 18 -24.47 16.54 -8.60
CA GLU A 18 -24.42 16.75 -7.15
C GLU A 18 -24.80 15.48 -6.38
N GLU A 19 -25.89 14.82 -6.78
CA GLU A 19 -26.29 13.53 -6.22
C GLU A 19 -25.20 12.46 -6.41
N THR A 20 -24.58 12.41 -7.59
CA THR A 20 -23.51 11.46 -7.89
C THR A 20 -22.25 11.76 -7.08
N ARG A 21 -21.92 13.04 -6.85
CA ARG A 21 -20.79 13.46 -6.02
C ARG A 21 -20.96 13.04 -4.57
N GLU A 22 -22.15 13.20 -4.01
CA GLU A 22 -22.44 12.76 -2.64
C GLU A 22 -22.28 11.24 -2.49
N ARG A 23 -22.84 10.47 -3.43
CA ARG A 23 -22.67 9.01 -3.47
C ARG A 23 -21.21 8.59 -3.58
N LEU A 24 -20.43 9.31 -4.40
CA LEU A 24 -19.02 9.03 -4.58
C LEU A 24 -18.22 9.35 -3.32
N ALA A 25 -18.48 10.48 -2.67
CA ALA A 25 -17.84 10.84 -1.40
C ALA A 25 -18.07 9.75 -0.33
N GLN A 26 -19.32 9.29 -0.18
CA GLN A 26 -19.66 8.20 0.74
C GLN A 26 -18.94 6.89 0.40
N THR A 27 -18.82 6.57 -0.90
CA THR A 27 -18.12 5.37 -1.37
C THR A 27 -16.62 5.48 -1.13
N VAL A 28 -16.04 6.65 -1.36
CA VAL A 28 -14.61 6.94 -1.15
C VAL A 28 -14.25 6.83 0.32
N ASP A 29 -15.03 7.41 1.24
CA ASP A 29 -14.79 7.26 2.69
C ASP A 29 -14.80 5.79 3.12
N THR A 30 -15.76 5.01 2.61
CA THR A 30 -15.83 3.57 2.87
C THR A 30 -14.60 2.83 2.33
N LEU A 31 -14.10 3.21 1.15
CA LEU A 31 -12.88 2.65 0.58
C LEU A 31 -11.65 3.05 1.40
N ILE A 32 -11.57 4.27 1.89
CA ILE A 32 -10.46 4.75 2.72
C ILE A 32 -10.37 3.93 4.01
N ASP A 33 -11.50 3.66 4.67
CA ASP A 33 -11.55 2.84 5.88
C ASP A 33 -11.14 1.39 5.62
N ARG A 34 -11.63 0.79 4.52
CA ARG A 34 -11.31 -0.60 4.16
C ARG A 34 -9.87 -0.78 3.66
N THR A 35 -9.36 0.19 2.92
CA THR A 35 -8.01 0.19 2.34
C THR A 35 -7.01 0.83 3.29
N ASN A 36 -7.43 1.15 4.53
CA ASN A 36 -6.57 1.85 5.48
C ASN A 36 -5.24 1.10 5.60
N PRO A 37 -4.15 1.70 5.10
CA PRO A 37 -2.88 1.01 4.95
C PRO A 37 -2.31 0.62 6.31
N LYS A 38 -2.78 1.20 7.43
CA LYS A 38 -2.42 0.72 8.78
C LYS A 38 -2.79 -0.75 9.00
N ASN A 39 -3.96 -1.19 8.53
CA ASN A 39 -4.39 -2.57 8.75
C ASN A 39 -3.62 -3.55 7.85
N ILE A 40 -3.34 -3.15 6.62
CA ILE A 40 -2.50 -3.91 5.69
C ILE A 40 -1.06 -3.97 6.22
N ALA A 41 -0.49 -2.85 6.64
CA ALA A 41 0.87 -2.78 7.17
C ALA A 41 1.04 -3.63 8.44
N ARG A 42 0.05 -3.62 9.35
CA ARG A 42 0.08 -4.47 10.56
C ARG A 42 0.08 -5.95 10.23
N ARG A 43 -0.76 -6.40 9.29
CA ARG A 43 -0.81 -7.81 8.86
C ARG A 43 0.51 -8.26 8.22
N ASN A 44 1.11 -7.39 7.40
CA ASN A 44 2.40 -7.65 6.79
C ASN A 44 3.54 -7.68 7.82
N LEU A 45 3.54 -6.76 8.81
CA LEU A 45 4.54 -6.76 9.89
C LEU A 45 4.48 -8.02 10.76
N GLU A 46 3.28 -8.52 11.06
CA GLU A 46 3.10 -9.78 11.80
C GLU A 46 3.65 -10.97 10.99
N SER A 47 3.38 -11.02 9.69
CA SER A 47 3.91 -12.05 8.79
C SER A 47 5.43 -11.98 8.61
N VAL A 48 6.02 -10.78 8.64
CA VAL A 48 7.47 -10.62 8.60
C VAL A 48 8.07 -11.06 9.93
N LYS A 49 7.52 -10.61 11.06
CA LYS A 49 8.01 -10.99 12.40
C LYS A 49 7.96 -12.50 12.63
N SER A 50 6.92 -13.21 12.16
CA SER A 50 6.83 -14.67 12.33
C SER A 50 7.90 -15.46 11.57
N GLN A 51 8.48 -14.90 10.51
CA GLN A 51 9.61 -15.51 9.81
C GLN A 51 10.94 -15.37 10.58
N PHE A 52 11.05 -14.36 11.44
CA PHE A 52 12.27 -14.07 12.20
C PHE A 52 12.18 -14.44 13.68
N VAL A 53 10.99 -14.70 14.20
CA VAL A 53 10.73 -15.01 15.63
C VAL A 53 9.94 -16.31 15.74
N ASP A 54 10.29 -17.19 16.69
CA ASP A 54 9.59 -18.45 16.94
C ASP A 54 8.29 -18.26 17.77
N ALA A 55 7.58 -19.36 18.03
CA ALA A 55 6.35 -19.36 18.81
C ALA A 55 6.54 -18.99 20.30
N ASN A 56 7.77 -19.04 20.80
CA ASN A 56 8.16 -18.69 22.17
C ASN A 56 8.74 -17.27 22.28
N GLY A 57 8.79 -16.51 21.17
CA GLY A 57 9.37 -15.17 21.13
C GLY A 57 10.89 -15.13 20.94
N SER A 58 11.54 -16.27 20.68
CA SER A 58 12.99 -16.35 20.46
C SER A 58 13.36 -16.02 19.00
N PRO A 59 14.38 -15.19 18.75
CA PRO A 59 14.86 -14.92 17.39
C PRO A 59 15.34 -16.20 16.69
N ARG A 60 14.89 -16.43 15.46
CA ARG A 60 15.32 -17.54 14.61
C ARG A 60 16.70 -17.27 14.04
N LEU A 61 17.74 -17.67 14.77
CA LEU A 61 19.13 -17.48 14.34
C LEU A 61 19.42 -18.12 12.97
N GLU A 62 18.78 -19.25 12.65
CA GLU A 62 18.87 -19.91 11.35
C GLU A 62 18.48 -19.01 10.17
N THR A 63 17.50 -18.11 10.35
CA THR A 63 17.05 -17.16 9.32
C THR A 63 17.78 -15.82 9.41
N ILE A 64 18.08 -15.36 10.63
CA ILE A 64 18.69 -14.04 10.86
C ILE A 64 20.15 -14.01 10.44
N VAL A 65 20.92 -15.05 10.79
CA VAL A 65 22.36 -15.13 10.48
C VAL A 65 22.67 -14.95 8.99
N PRO A 66 22.02 -15.66 8.04
CA PRO A 66 22.31 -15.48 6.63
C PRO A 66 21.90 -14.10 6.10
N VAL A 67 20.81 -13.49 6.60
CA VAL A 67 20.38 -12.14 6.19
C VAL A 67 21.40 -11.09 6.63
N VAL A 68 21.83 -11.15 7.90
CA VAL A 68 22.86 -10.24 8.42
C VAL A 68 24.18 -10.44 7.67
N GLY A 69 24.58 -11.68 7.45
CA GLY A 69 25.78 -12.01 6.65
C GLY A 69 25.71 -11.45 5.23
N GLY A 70 24.55 -11.54 4.58
CA GLY A 70 24.32 -10.99 3.24
C GLY A 70 24.48 -9.46 3.20
N ILE A 71 23.91 -8.74 4.17
CA ILE A 71 24.03 -7.27 4.25
C ILE A 71 25.48 -6.87 4.50
N VAL A 72 26.14 -7.50 5.47
CA VAL A 72 27.55 -7.21 5.80
C VAL A 72 28.45 -7.50 4.60
N GLY A 73 28.25 -8.63 3.93
CA GLY A 73 28.99 -9.00 2.73
C GLY A 73 28.77 -8.01 1.58
N PHE A 74 27.52 -7.59 1.35
CA PHE A 74 27.17 -6.62 0.31
C PHE A 74 27.79 -5.25 0.57
N VAL A 75 27.71 -4.75 1.81
CA VAL A 75 28.35 -3.48 2.19
C VAL A 75 29.87 -3.58 2.05
N GLY A 76 30.47 -4.69 2.52
CA GLY A 76 31.90 -4.94 2.34
C GLY A 76 32.32 -4.93 0.87
N LEU A 77 31.55 -5.59 0.00
CA LEU A 77 31.76 -5.60 -1.44
C LEU A 77 31.70 -4.18 -2.04
N ILE A 78 30.67 -3.40 -1.70
CA ILE A 78 30.54 -2.00 -2.15
C ILE A 78 31.76 -1.18 -1.72
N LEU A 79 32.22 -1.33 -0.47
CA LEU A 79 33.37 -0.59 0.03
C LEU A 79 34.67 -0.98 -0.69
N VAL A 80 34.85 -2.27 -1.01
CA VAL A 80 36.00 -2.75 -1.81
C VAL A 80 35.97 -2.17 -3.21
N ILE A 81 34.81 -2.20 -3.88
CA ILE A 81 34.64 -1.62 -5.22
C ILE A 81 34.92 -0.12 -5.18
N ARG A 82 34.34 0.59 -4.21
CA ARG A 82 34.56 2.03 -4.03
C ARG A 82 36.03 2.37 -3.80
N LYS A 83 36.79 1.50 -3.11
CA LYS A 83 38.22 1.67 -2.88
C LYS A 83 39.10 1.29 -4.09
N ALA A 84 38.59 0.47 -5.01
CA ALA A 84 39.32 0.07 -6.22
C ALA A 84 39.11 1.05 -7.39
N VAL A 85 37.97 1.75 -7.43
CA VAL A 85 37.59 2.69 -8.50
C VAL A 85 37.96 4.14 -8.16
N GLY A 86 38.11 4.48 -6.88
CA GLY A 86 38.56 5.80 -6.41
C GLY A 86 40.00 5.78 -5.94
#